data_AF-A0A1E7GVX7-F1
#
_entry.id   AF-A0A1E7GVX7-F1
#
_cell.length_a   1.000
_cell.length_b   1.000
_cell.length_c   1.000
_cell.angle_alpha   90.00
_cell.angle_beta   90.00
_cell.angle_gamma   90.00
#
_symmetry.space_group_name_H-M   'P 1'
#
loop_
_entity.id
_entity.type
_entity.pdbx_description
1 polymer ?
#
loop_
_entity_poly.entity_id
_entity_poly.type
_entity_poly.pdbx_seq_one_letter_code
_entity_poly.pdbx_strand_id
1 'polypeptide(L)'
;KMLPAFVLIMPLSVLASILLSIPFGGSISQFQFAEGFSFSSGFVPVLLILLLAAGFEELGWRGYAFDSLQSRYNYFTASIIFSILWSLWHFPLLFVNNSYQYEIFNENIWFGVNFFVSIIPMGVIISWVCAKNRKSVIAAIIFHFIINISQEILEVTQITKCIETVVLIVVAAAIIAIDKEMFFSKEHLAGRVH
;
A
#
# COMPACT_ATOMS: atom_id res chain seq x y z
N LYS A 1 9.91 11.18 -15.15
CA LYS A 1 10.60 9.95 -15.59
C LYS A 1 10.39 8.95 -14.46
N MET A 2 9.64 7.88 -14.68
CA MET A 2 9.53 6.79 -13.72
C MET A 2 10.93 6.26 -13.45
N LEU A 3 11.46 6.47 -12.25
CA LEU A 3 12.65 5.73 -11.85
C LEU A 3 12.19 4.28 -11.71
N PRO A 4 12.73 3.32 -12.50
CA PRO A 4 12.40 1.90 -12.34
C PRO A 4 12.68 1.40 -10.92
N ALA A 5 13.51 2.10 -10.15
CA ALA A 5 13.80 1.74 -8.76
C ALA A 5 12.57 1.79 -7.84
N PHE A 6 11.57 2.64 -8.10
CA PHE A 6 10.43 2.76 -7.17
C PHE A 6 9.53 1.54 -7.19
N VAL A 7 9.43 0.84 -8.33
CA VAL A 7 8.65 -0.41 -8.40
C VAL A 7 9.26 -1.54 -7.58
N LEU A 8 10.55 -1.45 -7.23
CA LEU A 8 11.23 -2.44 -6.40
C LEU A 8 10.98 -2.23 -4.90
N ILE A 9 10.42 -1.09 -4.48
CA ILE A 9 10.18 -0.81 -3.06
C ILE A 9 9.35 -1.92 -2.43
N MET A 10 8.26 -2.34 -3.10
CA MET A 10 7.37 -3.35 -2.53
C MET A 10 7.98 -4.75 -2.55
N PRO A 11 8.47 -5.30 -3.69
CA PRO A 11 9.13 -6.61 -3.68
C PRO A 11 10.28 -6.70 -2.69
N LEU A 12 11.12 -5.65 -2.57
CA LEU A 12 12.22 -5.65 -1.60
C LEU A 12 11.72 -5.59 -0.16
N SER A 13 10.61 -4.90 0.12
CA SER A 13 10.01 -4.87 1.46
C SER A 13 9.47 -6.25 1.86
N VAL A 14 8.82 -6.96 0.93
CA VAL A 14 8.36 -8.35 1.14
C VAL A 14 9.56 -9.25 1.43
N LEU A 15 10.58 -9.24 0.57
CA LEU A 15 11.77 -10.07 0.74
C LEU A 15 12.50 -9.76 2.06
N ALA A 16 12.63 -8.48 2.42
CA ALA A 16 13.22 -8.06 3.67
C ALA A 16 12.40 -8.55 4.88
N SER A 17 11.06 -8.51 4.81
CA SER A 17 10.20 -9.01 5.87
C SER A 17 10.35 -10.52 6.09
N ILE A 18 10.46 -11.30 5.00
CA ILE A 18 10.71 -12.75 5.08
C ILE A 18 12.06 -13.01 5.74
N LEU A 19 13.14 -12.33 5.31
CA LEU A 19 14.47 -12.47 5.91
C LEU A 19 14.46 -12.10 7.41
N LEU A 20 13.78 -11.02 7.77
CA LEU A 20 13.65 -10.57 9.15
C LEU A 20 12.79 -11.51 9.99
N SER A 21 11.91 -12.31 9.40
CA SER A 21 11.08 -13.30 10.13
C SER A 21 11.88 -14.52 10.59
N ILE A 22 12.96 -14.90 9.89
CA ILE A 22 13.70 -16.14 10.13
C ILE A 22 14.24 -16.24 11.58
N PRO A 23 14.87 -15.21 12.17
CA PRO A 23 15.33 -15.26 13.56
C PRO A 23 14.20 -15.44 14.59
N PHE A 24 12.95 -15.14 14.22
CA PHE A 24 11.77 -15.25 15.07
C PHE A 24 10.95 -16.51 14.80
N GLY A 25 11.52 -17.50 14.10
CA GLY A 25 10.86 -18.77 13.78
C GLY A 25 10.13 -18.81 12.44
N GLY A 26 10.27 -17.76 11.61
CA GLY A 26 9.81 -17.79 10.22
C GLY A 26 10.56 -18.81 9.37
N SER A 27 9.84 -19.48 8.46
CA SER A 27 10.43 -20.48 7.56
C SER A 27 11.01 -19.85 6.30
N ILE A 28 12.09 -20.42 5.77
CA ILE A 28 12.64 -20.08 4.45
C ILE A 28 11.73 -20.53 3.30
N SER A 29 10.78 -21.44 3.58
CA SER A 29 9.76 -21.85 2.60
C SER A 29 8.88 -20.69 2.15
N GLN A 30 8.79 -19.59 2.92
CA GLN A 30 8.05 -18.39 2.54
C GLN A 30 8.59 -17.71 1.26
N PHE A 31 9.79 -18.08 0.78
CA PHE A 31 10.30 -17.65 -0.53
C PHE A 31 9.70 -18.45 -1.71
N GLN A 32 8.94 -19.50 -1.44
CA GLN A 32 8.26 -20.27 -2.48
C GLN A 32 7.07 -19.47 -3.03
N PHE A 33 6.74 -19.76 -4.30
CA PHE A 33 5.55 -19.20 -4.93
C PHE A 33 4.31 -19.77 -4.25
N ALA A 34 3.32 -18.91 -4.02
CA ALA A 34 2.05 -19.35 -3.48
C ALA A 34 1.36 -20.36 -4.40
N GLU A 35 0.79 -21.42 -3.79
CA GLU A 35 0.02 -22.43 -4.53
C GLU A 35 -1.22 -21.84 -5.24
N GLY A 36 -1.69 -20.66 -4.81
CA GLY A 36 -2.77 -19.91 -5.45
C GLY A 36 -2.87 -18.47 -4.93
N PHE A 37 -3.78 -17.69 -5.53
CA PHE A 37 -4.10 -16.34 -5.07
C PHE A 37 -5.22 -16.37 -4.01
N SER A 38 -5.21 -15.41 -3.10
CA SER A 38 -6.18 -15.28 -2.00
C SER A 38 -7.62 -15.02 -2.46
N PHE A 39 -7.83 -14.72 -3.74
CA PHE A 39 -9.15 -14.55 -4.36
C PHE A 39 -9.14 -15.06 -5.81
N SER A 40 -10.28 -15.59 -6.26
CA SER A 40 -10.46 -16.08 -7.64
C SER A 40 -11.89 -15.83 -8.10
N SER A 41 -12.05 -15.48 -9.39
CA SER A 41 -13.36 -15.34 -10.03
C SER A 41 -13.77 -16.58 -10.84
N GLY A 42 -12.89 -17.58 -10.99
CA GLY A 42 -13.09 -18.76 -11.84
C GLY A 42 -13.06 -18.50 -13.35
N PHE A 43 -13.32 -17.27 -13.82
CA PHE A 43 -13.45 -16.94 -15.25
C PHE A 43 -12.48 -15.86 -15.73
N VAL A 44 -12.10 -14.92 -14.87
CA VAL A 44 -11.19 -13.80 -15.19
C VAL A 44 -9.80 -14.10 -14.62
N PRO A 45 -8.72 -13.94 -15.41
CA PRO A 45 -7.35 -14.08 -14.91
C PRO A 45 -7.13 -13.18 -13.69
N VAL A 46 -6.59 -13.73 -12.61
CA VAL A 46 -6.41 -13.00 -11.34
C VAL A 46 -5.57 -11.72 -11.54
N LEU A 47 -4.56 -11.78 -12.39
CA LEU A 47 -3.75 -10.60 -12.74
C LEU A 47 -4.59 -9.48 -13.38
N LEU A 48 -5.60 -9.82 -14.20
CA LEU A 48 -6.49 -8.83 -14.77
C LEU A 48 -7.42 -8.23 -13.70
N ILE A 49 -7.90 -9.04 -12.75
CA ILE A 49 -8.70 -8.54 -11.62
C ILE A 49 -7.88 -7.56 -10.78
N LEU A 50 -6.63 -7.91 -10.45
CA LEU A 50 -5.72 -7.04 -9.70
C LEU A 50 -5.47 -5.71 -10.41
N LEU A 51 -5.26 -5.75 -11.72
CA LEU A 51 -5.05 -4.55 -12.52
C LEU A 51 -6.30 -3.68 -12.56
N LEU A 52 -7.48 -4.28 -12.71
CA LEU A 52 -8.76 -3.56 -12.73
C LEU A 52 -9.07 -2.95 -11.36
N ALA A 53 -8.86 -3.68 -10.27
CA ALA A 53 -9.04 -3.17 -8.91
C ALA A 53 -8.14 -1.95 -8.65
N ALA A 54 -6.83 -2.08 -8.92
CA ALA A 54 -5.88 -0.98 -8.81
C ALA A 54 -6.26 0.21 -9.73
N GLY A 55 -6.75 -0.09 -10.93
CA GLY A 55 -7.26 0.88 -11.89
C GLY A 55 -8.42 1.71 -11.31
N PHE A 56 -9.49 1.05 -10.86
CA PHE A 56 -10.67 1.72 -10.33
C PHE A 56 -10.38 2.52 -9.06
N GLU A 57 -9.57 1.98 -8.17
CA GLU A 57 -9.16 2.66 -6.95
C GLU A 57 -8.35 3.92 -7.24
N GLU A 58 -7.24 3.81 -7.97
CA GLU A 58 -6.34 4.95 -8.19
C GLU A 58 -6.96 6.02 -9.10
N LEU A 59 -7.90 5.68 -9.99
CA LEU A 59 -8.68 6.67 -10.73
C LEU A 59 -9.47 7.60 -9.80
N GLY A 60 -10.12 7.06 -8.77
CA GLY A 60 -10.81 7.87 -7.76
C GLY A 60 -9.84 8.59 -6.83
N TRP A 61 -8.86 7.85 -6.30
CA TRP A 61 -7.93 8.34 -5.30
C TRP A 61 -7.00 9.44 -5.80
N ARG A 62 -6.47 9.29 -7.03
CA ARG A 62 -5.54 10.26 -7.64
C ARG A 62 -6.21 11.20 -8.62
N GLY A 63 -7.39 10.86 -9.12
CA GLY A 63 -8.17 11.76 -9.98
C GLY A 63 -8.76 12.95 -9.23
N TYR A 64 -9.23 12.76 -7.99
CA TYR A 64 -9.83 13.86 -7.21
C TYR A 64 -9.48 13.85 -5.73
N ALA A 65 -9.55 12.70 -5.05
CA ALA A 65 -9.53 12.66 -3.59
C ALA A 65 -8.23 13.27 -3.00
N PHE A 66 -7.07 12.85 -3.49
CA PHE A 66 -5.80 13.34 -2.97
C PHE A 66 -5.56 14.82 -3.29
N ASP A 67 -5.89 15.27 -4.50
CA ASP A 67 -5.75 16.68 -4.89
C ASP A 67 -6.67 17.58 -4.05
N SER A 68 -7.87 17.11 -3.70
CA SER A 68 -8.76 17.85 -2.79
C SER A 68 -8.16 18.04 -1.40
N LEU A 69 -7.43 17.05 -0.87
CA LEU A 69 -6.73 17.14 0.41
C LEU A 69 -5.50 18.03 0.31
N GLN A 70 -4.66 17.84 -0.71
CA GLN A 70 -3.47 18.66 -0.95
C GLN A 70 -3.83 20.13 -1.18
N SER A 71 -5.06 20.41 -1.64
CA SER A 71 -5.56 21.77 -1.81
C SER A 71 -5.71 22.56 -0.50
N ARG A 72 -5.83 21.85 0.64
CA ARG A 72 -6.05 22.44 1.97
C ARG A 72 -4.91 22.17 2.95
N TYR A 73 -4.10 21.15 2.67
CA TYR A 73 -3.07 20.66 3.58
C TYR A 73 -1.71 20.55 2.87
N ASN A 74 -0.63 20.50 3.66
CA ASN A 74 0.67 20.08 3.12
C ASN A 74 0.64 18.61 2.71
N TYR A 75 1.65 18.19 1.94
CA TYR A 75 1.67 16.85 1.37
C TYR A 75 1.67 15.75 2.44
N PHE A 76 2.40 15.95 3.54
CA PHE A 76 2.40 15.04 4.68
C PHE A 76 1.00 14.83 5.26
N THR A 77 0.33 15.92 5.65
CA THR A 77 -0.99 15.86 6.27
C THR A 77 -2.03 15.30 5.30
N ALA A 78 -1.98 15.70 4.02
CA ALA A 78 -2.83 15.13 2.97
C ALA A 78 -2.62 13.62 2.82
N SER A 79 -1.37 13.14 2.88
CA SER A 79 -1.04 11.71 2.77
C SER A 79 -1.54 10.91 3.95
N ILE A 80 -1.38 11.42 5.19
CA ILE A 80 -1.88 10.73 6.38
C ILE A 80 -3.41 10.67 6.39
N ILE A 81 -4.10 11.79 6.12
CA ILE A 81 -5.56 11.82 6.06
C ILE A 81 -6.07 10.86 4.98
N PHE A 82 -5.48 10.92 3.78
CA PHE A 82 -5.83 10.00 2.69
C PHE A 82 -5.68 8.54 3.12
N SER A 83 -4.55 8.18 3.73
CA SER A 83 -4.26 6.78 4.06
C SER A 83 -5.17 6.26 5.18
N ILE A 84 -5.58 7.11 6.13
CA ILE A 84 -6.60 6.76 7.14
C ILE A 84 -7.95 6.53 6.47
N LEU A 85 -8.38 7.42 5.57
CA LEU A 85 -9.65 7.27 4.85
C LEU A 85 -9.65 5.99 3.99
N TRP A 86 -8.55 5.71 3.31
CA TRP A 86 -8.38 4.51 2.51
C TRP A 86 -8.37 3.25 3.38
N SER A 87 -7.73 3.28 4.55
CA SER A 87 -7.78 2.20 5.54
C SER A 87 -9.22 1.91 5.98
N LEU A 88 -9.95 2.95 6.39
CA LEU A 88 -11.35 2.82 6.83
C LEU A 88 -12.30 2.41 5.69
N TRP A 89 -11.98 2.73 4.45
CA TRP A 89 -12.78 2.29 3.29
C TRP A 89 -12.84 0.76 3.16
N HIS A 90 -11.83 0.03 3.66
CA HIS A 90 -11.83 -1.43 3.67
C HIS A 90 -12.66 -2.04 4.82
N PHE A 91 -13.14 -1.22 5.77
CA PHE A 91 -13.86 -1.71 6.96
C PHE A 91 -15.06 -2.62 6.64
N PRO A 92 -15.91 -2.33 5.63
CA PRO A 92 -17.03 -3.21 5.29
C PRO A 92 -16.61 -4.62 4.88
N LEU A 93 -15.39 -4.81 4.36
CA LEU A 93 -14.90 -6.13 3.93
C LEU A 93 -14.75 -7.12 5.09
N LEU A 94 -14.63 -6.63 6.33
CA LEU A 94 -14.66 -7.46 7.54
C LEU A 94 -15.95 -8.26 7.70
N PHE A 95 -17.04 -7.86 7.03
CA PHE A 95 -18.35 -8.51 7.13
C PHE A 95 -18.71 -9.30 5.87
N VAL A 96 -17.80 -9.38 4.89
CA VAL A 96 -18.01 -10.13 3.65
C VAL A 96 -17.39 -11.52 3.80
N ASN A 97 -18.23 -12.55 3.83
CA ASN A 97 -17.78 -13.93 3.99
C ASN A 97 -16.73 -14.32 2.94
N ASN A 98 -15.67 -15.01 3.38
CA ASN A 98 -14.53 -15.44 2.57
C ASN A 98 -13.70 -14.30 1.94
N SER A 99 -13.86 -13.06 2.39
CA SER A 99 -12.92 -11.99 2.02
C SER A 99 -11.61 -12.17 2.79
N TYR A 100 -10.50 -11.68 2.24
CA TYR A 100 -9.21 -11.70 2.94
C TYR A 100 -9.30 -11.05 4.33
N GLN A 101 -9.99 -9.91 4.43
CA GLN A 101 -10.16 -9.17 5.67
C GLN A 101 -10.99 -9.94 6.70
N TYR A 102 -12.04 -10.64 6.25
CA TYR A 102 -12.86 -11.51 7.10
C TYR A 102 -12.05 -12.68 7.65
N GLU A 103 -11.29 -13.38 6.79
CA GLU A 103 -10.50 -14.55 7.19
C GLU A 103 -9.42 -14.19 8.22
N ILE A 104 -8.59 -13.17 7.94
CA ILE A 104 -7.51 -12.78 8.87
C ILE A 104 -8.04 -12.28 10.21
N PHE A 105 -9.19 -11.59 10.22
CA PHE A 105 -9.78 -11.08 11.45
C PHE A 105 -10.33 -12.21 12.32
N ASN A 106 -10.94 -13.23 11.71
CA ASN A 106 -11.43 -14.41 12.40
C ASN A 106 -10.31 -15.34 12.87
N GLU A 107 -9.20 -15.41 12.12
CA GLU A 107 -8.00 -16.12 12.55
C GLU A 107 -7.40 -15.47 13.80
N ASN A 108 -7.18 -14.14 13.75
CA ASN A 108 -6.69 -13.37 14.88
C ASN A 108 -7.01 -11.88 14.71
N ILE A 109 -7.66 -11.28 15.71
CA ILE A 109 -7.99 -9.84 15.70
C ILE A 109 -6.77 -8.95 15.41
N TRP A 110 -5.58 -9.35 15.85
CA TRP A 110 -4.34 -8.59 15.62
C TRP A 110 -3.89 -8.62 14.15
N PHE A 111 -4.19 -9.67 13.39
CA PHE A 111 -3.92 -9.72 11.96
C PHE A 111 -4.85 -8.79 11.18
N GLY A 112 -6.14 -8.77 11.57
CA GLY A 112 -7.09 -7.79 11.06
C GLY A 112 -6.65 -6.35 11.36
N VAL A 113 -6.31 -6.03 12.61
CA VAL A 113 -5.79 -4.70 12.99
C VAL A 113 -4.51 -4.36 12.22
N ASN A 114 -3.59 -5.31 12.06
CA ASN A 114 -2.36 -5.13 11.31
C ASN A 114 -2.63 -4.71 9.85
N PHE A 115 -3.61 -5.31 9.18
CA PHE A 115 -4.01 -4.92 7.83
C PHE A 115 -4.44 -3.44 7.76
N PHE A 116 -5.29 -2.97 8.67
CA PHE A 116 -5.69 -1.56 8.68
C PHE A 116 -4.53 -0.61 8.97
N VAL A 117 -3.60 -1.01 9.84
CA VAL A 117 -2.40 -0.24 10.17
C VAL A 117 -1.44 -0.18 8.98
N SER A 118 -1.25 -1.28 8.25
CA SER A 118 -0.32 -1.37 7.12
C SER A 118 -0.74 -0.52 5.92
N ILE A 119 -2.03 -0.25 5.77
CA ILE A 119 -2.55 0.68 4.75
C ILE A 119 -2.02 2.10 4.94
N ILE A 120 -1.72 2.53 6.17
CA ILE A 120 -1.24 3.88 6.45
C ILE A 120 0.13 4.16 5.79
N PRO A 121 1.22 3.43 6.09
CA PRO A 121 2.49 3.63 5.40
C PRO A 121 2.36 3.32 3.90
N MET A 122 1.54 2.36 3.50
CA MET A 122 1.31 2.06 2.07
C MET A 122 0.75 3.26 1.31
N GLY A 123 -0.30 3.91 1.85
CA GLY A 123 -0.91 5.08 1.23
C GLY A 123 0.04 6.26 1.12
N VAL A 124 0.97 6.42 2.07
CA VAL A 124 2.07 7.40 1.98
C VAL A 124 3.03 7.05 0.85
N ILE A 125 3.46 5.80 0.73
CA ILE A 125 4.41 5.36 -0.30
C ILE A 125 3.79 5.51 -1.71
N ILE A 126 2.55 5.06 -1.92
CA ILE A 126 1.85 5.20 -3.22
C ILE A 126 1.70 6.68 -3.57
N SER A 127 1.26 7.50 -2.61
CA SER A 127 1.16 8.95 -2.79
C SER A 127 2.51 9.53 -3.21
N TRP A 128 3.60 9.20 -2.52
CA TRP A 128 4.92 9.69 -2.87
C TRP A 128 5.37 9.26 -4.28
N VAL A 129 5.17 8.00 -4.66
CA VAL A 129 5.46 7.51 -6.02
C VAL A 129 4.69 8.31 -7.07
N CYS A 130 3.42 8.61 -6.82
CA CYS A 130 2.59 9.42 -7.70
C CYS A 130 3.16 10.85 -7.86
N ALA A 131 3.53 11.51 -6.76
CA ALA A 131 4.13 12.85 -6.81
C ALA A 131 5.46 12.88 -7.57
N LYS A 132 6.36 11.92 -7.33
CA LYS A 132 7.63 11.82 -8.05
C LYS A 132 7.45 11.54 -9.55
N ASN A 133 6.28 11.05 -9.93
CA ASN A 133 5.89 10.81 -11.32
C ASN A 133 4.98 11.90 -11.89
N ARG A 134 5.09 13.15 -11.40
CA ARG A 134 4.31 14.31 -11.88
C ARG A 134 2.79 14.09 -11.76
N LYS A 135 2.36 13.47 -10.66
CA LYS A 135 0.95 13.10 -10.39
C LYS A 135 0.35 12.16 -11.45
N SER A 136 1.17 11.31 -12.06
CA SER A 136 0.70 10.34 -13.05
C SER A 136 -0.17 9.27 -12.39
N VAL A 137 -1.47 9.30 -12.70
CA VAL A 137 -2.44 8.27 -12.26
C VAL A 137 -2.03 6.90 -12.77
N ILE A 138 -1.53 6.80 -14.01
CA ILE A 138 -1.04 5.53 -14.58
C ILE A 138 0.12 4.96 -13.77
N ALA A 139 1.05 5.82 -13.32
CA ALA A 139 2.16 5.35 -12.49
C ALA A 139 1.67 4.82 -11.14
N ALA A 140 0.64 5.45 -10.55
CA ALA A 140 0.02 4.97 -9.32
C ALA A 140 -0.71 3.62 -9.53
N ILE A 141 -1.46 3.46 -10.62
CA ILE A 141 -2.12 2.19 -10.99
C ILE A 141 -1.10 1.06 -11.12
N ILE A 142 -0.02 1.29 -11.87
CA ILE A 142 1.03 0.27 -12.06
C ILE A 142 1.67 -0.09 -10.72
N PHE A 143 1.96 0.91 -9.88
CA PHE A 143 2.59 0.66 -8.59
C PHE A 143 1.67 -0.09 -7.61
N HIS A 144 0.39 0.29 -7.53
CA HIS A 144 -0.62 -0.43 -6.74
C HIS A 144 -0.79 -1.86 -7.25
N PHE A 145 -0.85 -2.07 -8.57
CA PHE A 145 -0.87 -3.43 -9.14
C PHE A 145 0.35 -4.27 -8.73
N ILE A 146 1.55 -3.68 -8.75
CA ILE A 146 2.78 -4.35 -8.30
C ILE A 146 2.72 -4.67 -6.80
N ILE A 147 2.13 -3.80 -5.99
CA ILE A 147 1.92 -4.06 -4.57
C ILE A 147 1.05 -5.30 -4.39
N ASN A 148 -0.08 -5.35 -5.07
CA ASN A 148 -1.00 -6.48 -4.96
C ASN A 148 -0.36 -7.79 -5.43
N ILE A 149 0.40 -7.78 -6.53
CA ILE A 149 1.15 -8.97 -6.95
C ILE A 149 2.18 -9.37 -5.90
N SER A 150 2.96 -8.42 -5.39
CA SER A 150 4.03 -8.72 -4.43
C SER A 150 3.49 -9.35 -3.14
N GLN A 151 2.26 -9.01 -2.77
CA GLN A 151 1.54 -9.54 -1.61
C GLN A 151 0.94 -10.93 -1.80
N GLU A 152 0.78 -11.38 -3.05
CA GLU A 152 0.13 -12.64 -3.39
C GLU A 152 1.10 -13.67 -4.00
N ILE A 153 2.26 -13.23 -4.52
CA ILE A 153 3.15 -14.10 -5.28
C ILE A 153 3.96 -15.07 -4.39
N LEU A 154 4.23 -14.70 -3.14
CA LEU A 154 4.99 -15.50 -2.18
C LEU A 154 4.10 -15.97 -1.02
N GLU A 155 4.44 -17.10 -0.42
CA GLU A 155 3.73 -17.67 0.74
C GLU A 155 4.08 -16.96 2.06
N VAL A 156 3.74 -15.68 2.14
CA VAL A 156 4.02 -14.85 3.32
C VAL A 156 2.99 -15.12 4.42
N THR A 157 3.45 -15.59 5.58
CA THR A 157 2.58 -15.83 6.74
C THR A 157 2.06 -14.51 7.34
N GLN A 158 0.93 -14.55 8.06
CA GLN A 158 0.38 -13.33 8.70
C GLN A 158 1.34 -12.73 9.75
N ILE A 159 2.12 -13.56 10.45
CA ILE A 159 3.16 -13.07 11.38
C ILE A 159 4.22 -12.28 10.61
N THR A 160 4.66 -12.77 9.45
CA THR A 160 5.61 -12.04 8.59
C THR A 160 4.99 -10.75 8.04
N LYS A 161 3.69 -10.71 7.75
CA LYS A 161 2.99 -9.47 7.37
C LYS A 161 2.93 -8.41 8.50
N CYS A 162 2.97 -8.84 9.77
CA CYS A 162 3.16 -7.92 10.89
C CYS A 162 4.59 -7.31 10.88
N ILE A 163 5.61 -8.13 10.62
CA ILE A 163 7.00 -7.65 10.45
C ILE A 163 7.09 -6.71 9.25
N GLU A 164 6.46 -7.07 8.14
CA GLU A 164 6.38 -6.24 6.94
C GLU A 164 5.78 -4.87 7.22
N THR A 165 4.74 -4.79 8.07
CA THR A 165 4.14 -3.50 8.44
C THR A 165 5.17 -2.59 9.12
N VAL A 166 6.02 -3.14 9.98
CA VAL A 166 7.13 -2.39 10.58
C VAL A 166 8.14 -1.95 9.52
N VAL A 167 8.50 -2.84 8.57
CA VAL A 167 9.37 -2.51 7.44
C VAL A 167 8.79 -1.35 6.63
N LEU A 168 7.50 -1.39 6.29
CA LEU A 168 6.81 -0.34 5.54
C LEU A 168 6.76 0.98 6.29
N ILE A 169 6.59 0.96 7.62
CA ILE A 169 6.68 2.16 8.46
C ILE A 169 8.08 2.77 8.36
N VAL A 170 9.14 1.95 8.45
CA VAL A 170 10.53 2.41 8.32
C VAL A 170 10.79 2.98 6.93
N VAL A 171 10.32 2.32 5.87
CA VAL A 171 10.45 2.79 4.49
C VAL A 171 9.71 4.12 4.29
N ALA A 172 8.48 4.24 4.77
CA ALA A 172 7.70 5.47 4.68
C ALA A 172 8.38 6.61 5.46
N ALA A 173 8.88 6.34 6.67
CA ALA A 173 9.62 7.31 7.46
C ALA A 173 10.91 7.77 6.76
N ALA A 174 11.66 6.84 6.17
CA ALA A 174 12.86 7.16 5.39
C ALA A 174 12.52 8.03 4.17
N ILE A 175 11.46 7.71 3.44
CA ILE A 175 10.95 8.51 2.31
C ILE A 175 10.60 9.93 2.76
N ILE A 176 9.86 10.07 3.87
CA ILE A 176 9.50 11.37 4.44
C ILE A 176 10.75 12.16 4.84
N ALA A 177 11.74 11.51 5.44
CA ALA A 177 12.98 12.15 5.86
C ALA A 177 13.82 12.63 4.66
N ILE A 178 13.93 11.81 3.60
CA ILE A 178 14.67 12.13 2.38
C ILE A 178 14.02 13.31 1.64
N ASP A 179 12.69 13.32 1.54
CA ASP A 179 11.92 14.32 0.80
C ASP A 179 11.17 15.30 1.71
N LYS A 180 11.74 15.64 2.87
CA LYS A 180 11.11 16.49 3.90
C LYS A 180 10.58 17.81 3.34
N GLU A 181 11.33 18.45 2.43
CA GLU A 181 10.95 19.71 1.78
C GLU A 181 9.62 19.55 1.04
N MET A 182 9.49 18.48 0.25
CA MET A 182 8.26 18.16 -0.48
C MET A 182 7.11 17.86 0.47
N PHE A 183 7.37 17.10 1.54
CA PHE A 183 6.34 16.66 2.48
C PHE A 183 5.77 17.81 3.31
N PHE A 184 6.63 18.73 3.76
CA PHE A 184 6.27 19.77 4.72
C PHE A 184 6.07 21.15 4.10
N SER A 185 6.43 21.36 2.82
CA SER A 185 6.19 22.62 2.12
C SER A 185 4.71 23.03 2.13
N LYS A 186 4.48 24.33 2.28
CA LYS A 186 3.17 25.00 2.26
C LYS A 186 3.09 26.08 1.17
N GLU A 187 4.07 26.15 0.27
CA GLU A 187 4.14 27.20 -0.75
C GLU A 187 2.88 27.22 -1.64
N HIS A 188 2.36 26.05 -2.00
CA HIS A 188 1.13 25.91 -2.79
C HIS A 188 -0.16 26.35 -2.06
N LEU A 189 -0.09 26.52 -0.74
CA LEU A 189 -1.18 27.05 0.08
C LEU A 189 -1.11 28.58 0.21
N ALA A 190 0.09 29.15 0.20
CA ALA A 190 0.31 30.59 0.35
C ALA A 190 -0.28 31.41 -0.81
N GLY A 191 -0.23 30.89 -2.04
CA GLY A 191 -0.77 31.54 -3.23
C GLY A 191 -2.31 31.60 -3.33
N ARG A 192 -3.05 31.19 -2.30
CA ARG A 192 -4.53 31.15 -2.28
C ARG A 192 -5.17 32.18 -1.36
N VAL A 193 -4.37 33.02 -0.69
CA VAL A 193 -4.84 34.05 0.25
C VAL A 193 -5.06 35.41 -0.46
N HIS A 194 -5.13 35.40 -1.79
CA HIS A 194 -5.48 36.55 -2.62
C HIS A 194 -6.63 36.19 -3.55
#